data_AF-A0A3D0SMV9-F1
#
_entry.id   AF-A0A3D0SMV9-F1
#
_cell.length_a   1.000
_cell.length_b   1.000
_cell.length_c   1.000
_cell.angle_alpha   90.00
_cell.angle_beta   90.00
_cell.angle_gamma   90.00
#
_symmetry.space_group_name_H-M   'P 1'
#
loop_
_entity.id
_entity.type
_entity.pdbx_description
1 polymer ?
#
loop_
_entity_poly.entity_id
_entity_poly.type
_entity_poly.pdbx_seq_one_letter_code
_entity_poly.pdbx_strand_id
1 'polypeptide(L)'
;MFLAPAASAKVRSVEFTRMPAPSTDSERARAYTTSNVIVTCSDGTQKTSALSFKPLYSSSLDTITDVTGGQLYDVNGNVLLDINGNPFIANTPDSNSLIKVDGAPATGQGGKLLYLVTHFE
;
A
#
# COMPACT_ATOMS: atom_id res chain seq x y z
N MET A 1 7.47 -46.67 -9.97
CA MET A 1 7.54 -45.61 -11.00
C MET A 1 7.13 -44.31 -10.33
N PHE A 2 8.08 -43.43 -10.00
CA PHE A 2 7.79 -42.14 -9.38
C PHE A 2 7.47 -41.12 -10.48
N LEU A 3 6.30 -40.50 -10.40
CA LEU A 3 5.89 -39.43 -11.33
C LEU A 3 6.77 -38.20 -11.09
N ALA A 4 7.32 -37.64 -12.18
CA ALA A 4 8.02 -36.37 -12.13
C ALA A 4 7.04 -35.25 -11.67
N PRO A 5 7.50 -34.23 -10.93
CA PRO A 5 6.66 -33.11 -10.54
C PRO A 5 6.05 -32.44 -11.78
N ALA A 6 4.74 -32.21 -11.78
CA ALA A 6 4.09 -31.46 -12.84
C ALA A 6 4.75 -30.09 -12.98
N ALA A 7 5.10 -29.70 -14.21
CA ALA A 7 5.65 -28.38 -14.48
C ALA A 7 4.69 -27.30 -13.95
N SER A 8 5.24 -26.28 -13.28
CA SER A 8 4.43 -25.18 -12.74
C SER A 8 3.63 -24.53 -13.87
N ALA A 9 2.31 -24.58 -13.77
CA ALA A 9 1.41 -24.00 -14.76
C ALA A 9 1.58 -22.47 -14.79
N LYS A 10 1.71 -21.90 -15.99
CA LYS A 10 1.92 -20.46 -16.16
C LYS A 10 0.59 -19.72 -16.01
N VAL A 11 0.63 -18.49 -15.48
CA VAL A 11 -0.55 -17.63 -15.47
C VAL A 11 -0.97 -17.31 -16.90
N ARG A 12 -2.23 -17.59 -17.23
CA ARG A 12 -2.85 -17.31 -18.54
C ARG A 12 -3.69 -16.04 -18.50
N SER A 13 -4.47 -15.84 -17.45
CA SER A 13 -5.28 -14.63 -17.25
C SER A 13 -5.49 -14.31 -15.78
N VAL A 14 -5.80 -13.04 -15.52
CA VAL A 14 -6.17 -12.51 -14.21
C VAL A 14 -7.46 -11.71 -14.37
N GLU A 15 -8.47 -12.04 -13.57
CA GLU A 15 -9.77 -11.35 -13.55
C GLU A 15 -10.04 -10.83 -12.14
N PHE A 16 -10.64 -9.64 -12.06
CA PHE A 16 -11.16 -9.07 -10.81
C PHE A 16 -12.68 -9.11 -10.82
N THR A 17 -13.29 -9.70 -9.79
CA THR A 17 -14.74 -9.77 -9.71
C THR A 17 -15.33 -8.39 -9.41
N ARG A 18 -16.58 -8.15 -9.84
CA ARG A 18 -17.28 -6.91 -9.49
C ARG A 18 -17.55 -6.85 -7.98
N MET A 19 -17.68 -5.63 -7.47
CA MET A 19 -18.29 -5.33 -6.17
C MET A 19 -19.37 -4.27 -6.37
N PRO A 20 -20.43 -4.25 -5.54
CA PRO A 20 -21.41 -3.17 -5.56
C PRO A 20 -20.78 -1.82 -5.21
N ALA A 21 -21.38 -0.74 -5.70
CA ALA A 21 -21.02 0.60 -5.25
C ALA A 21 -21.37 0.78 -3.75
N PRO A 22 -20.57 1.54 -2.98
CA PRO A 22 -20.87 1.88 -1.59
C PRO A 22 -22.27 2.49 -1.42
N SER A 23 -23.05 1.98 -0.48
CA SER A 23 -24.45 2.38 -0.26
C SER A 23 -24.65 3.18 1.03
N THR A 24 -23.81 2.94 2.05
CA THR A 24 -23.88 3.62 3.35
C THR A 24 -22.80 4.68 3.52
N ASP A 25 -22.99 5.63 4.44
CA ASP A 25 -21.95 6.61 4.81
C ASP A 25 -20.68 5.91 5.30
N SER A 26 -20.83 4.85 6.10
CA SER A 26 -19.71 4.07 6.60
C SER A 26 -18.93 3.37 5.48
N GLU A 27 -19.60 2.89 4.43
CA GLU A 27 -18.93 2.32 3.25
C GLU A 27 -18.23 3.40 2.42
N ARG A 28 -18.83 4.59 2.27
CA ARG A 28 -18.21 5.72 1.56
C ARG A 28 -16.99 6.28 2.30
N ALA A 29 -16.97 6.21 3.62
CA ALA A 29 -15.90 6.74 4.47
C ALA A 29 -14.69 5.79 4.62
N ARG A 30 -14.74 4.57 4.07
CA ARG A 30 -13.67 3.57 4.26
C ARG A 30 -13.10 3.09 2.92
N ALA A 31 -11.79 2.82 2.89
CA ALA A 31 -11.19 2.06 1.81
C ALA A 31 -11.42 0.56 2.03
N TYR A 32 -12.21 -0.09 1.16
CA TYR A 32 -12.50 -1.52 1.26
C TYR A 32 -12.79 -2.15 -0.09
N THR A 33 -12.83 -3.48 -0.12
CA THR A 33 -13.26 -4.25 -1.29
C THR A 33 -13.90 -5.57 -0.84
N THR A 34 -14.90 -6.02 -1.59
CA THR A 34 -15.45 -7.40 -1.52
C THR A 34 -15.14 -8.21 -2.77
N SER A 35 -14.32 -7.63 -3.67
CA SER A 35 -13.89 -8.28 -4.90
C SER A 35 -12.91 -9.42 -4.62
N ASN A 36 -12.83 -10.36 -5.56
CA ASN A 36 -11.85 -11.42 -5.59
C ASN A 36 -10.97 -11.27 -6.83
N VAL A 37 -9.73 -11.76 -6.74
CA VAL A 37 -8.91 -12.04 -7.91
C VAL A 37 -9.04 -13.51 -8.29
N ILE A 38 -9.27 -13.78 -9.57
CA ILE A 38 -9.31 -15.12 -10.15
C ILE A 38 -8.13 -15.23 -11.12
N VAL A 39 -7.19 -16.11 -10.81
CA VAL A 39 -6.02 -16.41 -11.65
C VAL A 39 -6.29 -17.72 -12.38
N THR A 40 -6.34 -17.69 -13.71
CA THR A 40 -6.45 -18.88 -14.55
C THR A 40 -5.07 -19.26 -15.08
N CYS A 41 -4.69 -20.52 -14.91
CA CYS A 41 -3.41 -21.07 -15.35
C CYS A 41 -3.53 -21.73 -16.74
N SER A 42 -2.38 -21.98 -17.37
CA SER A 42 -2.29 -22.57 -18.71
C SER A 42 -2.83 -24.01 -18.80
N ASP A 43 -2.87 -24.72 -17.67
CA ASP A 43 -3.44 -26.07 -17.54
C ASP A 43 -4.96 -26.07 -17.28
N GLY A 44 -5.59 -24.89 -17.24
CA GLY A 44 -7.02 -24.71 -16.98
C GLY A 44 -7.38 -24.63 -15.50
N THR A 45 -6.43 -24.83 -14.57
CA THR A 45 -6.71 -24.64 -13.14
C THR A 45 -6.98 -23.17 -12.82
N GLN A 46 -7.81 -22.94 -11.80
CA GLN A 46 -8.12 -21.61 -11.31
C GLN A 46 -7.83 -21.50 -9.82
N LYS A 47 -7.27 -20.35 -9.42
CA LYS A 47 -7.12 -19.96 -8.03
C LYS A 47 -7.85 -18.65 -7.78
N THR A 48 -8.81 -18.70 -6.86
CA THR A 48 -9.55 -17.52 -6.40
C THR A 48 -9.01 -17.06 -5.05
N SER A 49 -8.88 -15.76 -4.85
CA SER A 49 -8.47 -15.18 -3.56
C SER A 49 -9.19 -13.85 -3.33
N ALA A 50 -9.67 -13.65 -2.11
CA ALA A 50 -10.31 -12.39 -1.72
C ALA A 50 -9.29 -11.25 -1.74
N LEU A 51 -9.66 -10.12 -2.32
CA LEU A 51 -8.89 -8.89 -2.19
C LEU A 51 -9.11 -8.30 -0.80
N SER A 52 -8.12 -7.55 -0.33
CA SER A 52 -8.24 -6.78 0.91
C SER A 52 -7.43 -5.50 0.80
N PHE A 53 -7.93 -4.44 1.40
CA PHE A 53 -7.18 -3.21 1.58
C PHE A 53 -6.26 -3.35 2.80
N LYS A 54 -4.98 -3.04 2.63
CA LYS A 54 -3.96 -3.08 3.69
C LYS A 54 -3.32 -1.71 3.79
N PRO A 55 -3.62 -0.93 4.84
CA PRO A 55 -2.95 0.34 5.08
C PRO A 55 -1.44 0.11 5.21
N LEU A 56 -0.64 0.93 4.52
CA LEU A 56 0.82 0.91 4.64
C LEU A 56 1.30 1.88 5.72
N TYR A 57 0.75 3.10 5.71
CA TYR A 57 0.89 4.07 6.80
C TYR A 57 -0.24 5.11 6.74
N SER A 58 -0.39 5.90 7.79
CA SER A 58 -1.29 7.05 7.92
C SER A 58 -0.47 8.31 8.21
N SER A 59 -0.65 9.38 7.43
CA SER A 59 0.08 10.62 7.66
C SER A 59 -0.27 11.27 9.00
N SER A 60 -1.53 11.20 9.45
CA SER A 60 -1.94 11.84 10.71
C SER A 60 -1.72 11.01 11.98
N LEU A 61 -1.33 9.74 11.86
CA LEU A 61 -1.25 8.82 13.00
C LEU A 61 0.13 8.17 13.17
N ASP A 62 0.83 7.88 12.08
CA ASP A 62 2.09 7.15 12.15
C ASP A 62 3.27 8.12 12.27
N THR A 63 4.22 7.75 13.13
CA THR A 63 5.46 8.49 13.33
C THR A 63 6.68 7.62 13.01
N ILE A 64 7.70 8.23 12.43
CA ILE A 64 9.04 7.63 12.26
C ILE A 64 10.01 8.52 13.00
N THR A 65 10.69 8.00 14.03
CA THR A 65 11.62 8.77 14.88
C THR A 65 11.02 10.10 15.35
N ASP A 66 9.81 10.04 15.91
CA ASP A 66 9.03 11.19 16.39
C ASP A 66 8.60 12.22 15.32
N VAL A 67 8.78 11.91 14.04
CA VAL A 67 8.28 12.71 12.92
C VAL A 67 7.00 12.08 12.38
N THR A 68 5.89 12.80 12.48
CA THR A 68 4.59 12.42 11.90
C THR A 68 4.64 12.46 10.38
N GLY A 69 4.04 11.47 9.71
CA GLY A 69 3.96 11.44 8.25
C GLY A 69 3.30 12.71 7.69
N GLY A 70 3.91 13.37 6.70
CA GLY A 70 3.34 14.61 6.13
C GLY A 70 3.52 15.87 6.98
N GLN A 71 4.34 15.83 8.05
CA GLN A 71 4.79 17.05 8.73
C GLN A 71 5.49 18.01 7.76
N LEU A 72 5.07 19.28 7.78
CA LEU A 72 5.60 20.30 6.89
C LEU A 72 6.71 21.14 7.54
N TYR A 73 7.66 21.58 6.72
CA TYR A 73 8.79 22.39 7.13
C TYR A 73 8.90 23.64 6.26
N ASP A 74 9.39 24.73 6.84
CA ASP A 74 9.79 25.91 6.10
C ASP A 74 11.11 25.69 5.33
N VAL A 75 11.51 26.70 4.55
CA VAL A 75 12.76 26.68 3.75
C VAL A 75 14.02 26.50 4.60
N ASN A 76 13.97 26.86 5.88
CA ASN A 76 15.09 26.75 6.81
C ASN A 76 15.06 25.43 7.60
N GLY A 77 14.06 24.57 7.37
CA GLY A 77 13.87 23.30 8.08
C GLY A 77 13.16 23.41 9.42
N ASN A 78 12.53 24.55 9.74
CA ASN A 78 11.70 24.66 10.94
C ASN A 78 10.32 24.04 10.69
N VAL A 79 9.76 23.39 11.72
CA VAL A 79 8.40 22.83 11.66
C VAL A 79 7.39 23.95 11.48
N LEU A 80 6.49 23.80 10.49
CA LEU A 80 5.35 24.70 10.36
C LEU A 80 4.29 24.35 11.41
N LEU A 81 3.76 25.37 12.09
CA LEU A 81 2.77 25.22 13.15
C LEU A 81 1.39 25.74 12.71
N ASP A 82 0.33 25.10 13.19
CA ASP A 82 -1.03 25.60 13.09
C ASP A 82 -1.30 26.78 14.06
N ILE A 83 -2.53 27.31 14.05
CA ILE A 83 -2.92 28.42 14.92
C ILE A 83 -2.87 28.08 16.43
N ASN A 84 -2.86 26.81 16.78
CA ASN A 84 -2.80 26.32 18.16
C ASN A 84 -1.36 25.97 18.59
N GLY A 85 -0.38 26.12 17.70
CA GLY A 85 1.02 25.77 17.95
C GLY A 85 1.36 24.30 17.74
N ASN A 86 0.46 23.50 17.14
CA ASN A 86 0.73 22.10 16.82
C ASN A 86 1.46 21.98 15.46
N PRO A 87 2.28 20.95 15.23
CA PRO A 87 2.81 20.67 13.89
C PRO A 87 1.70 20.59 12.85
N PHE A 88 1.87 21.30 11.74
CA PHE A 88 0.97 21.24 10.60
C PHE A 88 1.23 19.95 9.82
N ILE A 89 0.19 19.12 9.68
CA ILE A 89 0.28 17.80 9.05
C ILE A 89 -0.55 17.79 7.76
N ALA A 90 0.10 17.51 6.63
CA ALA A 90 -0.59 17.26 5.36
C ALA A 90 -1.32 15.90 5.40
N ASN A 91 -2.61 15.90 5.08
CA ASN A 91 -3.50 14.73 5.17
C ASN A 91 -4.11 14.30 3.82
N THR A 92 -3.58 14.85 2.74
CA THR A 92 -4.00 14.67 1.34
C THR A 92 -2.89 13.97 0.55
N PRO A 93 -2.53 12.70 0.89
CA PRO A 93 -1.56 11.97 0.09
C PRO A 93 -2.14 11.73 -1.31
N ASP A 94 -1.34 12.03 -2.32
CA ASP A 94 -1.72 11.84 -3.72
C ASP A 94 -0.76 10.83 -4.36
N SER A 95 0.20 11.32 -5.15
CA SER A 95 1.12 10.47 -5.90
C SER A 95 2.18 9.83 -5.00
N ASN A 96 2.49 8.56 -5.26
CA ASN A 96 3.55 7.84 -4.54
C ASN A 96 4.53 7.11 -5.46
N SER A 97 5.69 6.77 -4.92
CA SER A 97 6.73 6.00 -5.60
C SER A 97 7.39 5.04 -4.62
N LEU A 98 7.64 3.81 -5.08
CA LEU A 98 8.46 2.84 -4.36
C LEU A 98 9.86 2.80 -4.98
N ILE A 99 10.86 3.16 -4.19
CA ILE A 99 12.24 3.34 -4.65
C ILE A 99 13.14 2.31 -3.99
N LYS A 100 13.91 1.60 -4.81
CA LYS A 100 15.03 0.78 -4.34
C LYS A 100 16.26 1.66 -4.24
N VAL A 101 16.87 1.73 -3.06
CA VAL A 101 18.13 2.46 -2.84
C VAL A 101 19.25 1.44 -2.65
N ASP A 102 20.20 1.41 -3.60
CA ASP A 102 21.35 0.52 -3.51
C ASP A 102 22.23 0.89 -2.31
N GLY A 103 22.64 -0.11 -1.54
CA GLY A 103 23.45 0.09 -0.32
C GLY A 103 22.67 0.53 0.92
N ALA A 104 21.34 0.63 0.86
CA ALA A 104 20.53 0.96 2.03
C ALA A 104 20.65 -0.13 3.14
N PRO A 105 20.71 0.26 4.42
CA PRO A 105 20.93 -0.67 5.52
C PRO A 105 19.74 -1.61 5.69
N ALA A 106 20.01 -2.87 6.06
CA ALA A 106 18.95 -3.83 6.34
C ALA A 106 18.11 -3.39 7.55
N THR A 107 16.78 -3.48 7.46
CA THR A 107 15.85 -3.02 8.49
C THR A 107 15.53 -4.08 9.56
N GLY A 108 16.35 -5.13 9.71
CA GLY A 108 16.09 -6.25 10.63
C GLY A 108 14.86 -7.12 10.28
N GLN A 109 13.99 -6.66 9.38
CA GLN A 109 12.72 -7.28 8.97
C GLN A 109 12.89 -8.29 7.80
N GLY A 110 14.11 -8.49 7.31
CA GLY A 110 14.38 -9.30 6.10
C GLY A 110 13.81 -8.67 4.82
N GLY A 111 13.93 -9.38 3.69
CA GLY A 111 13.40 -8.92 2.39
C GLY A 111 14.26 -7.88 1.66
N LYS A 112 13.70 -7.32 0.57
CA LYS A 112 14.32 -6.24 -0.21
C LYS A 112 13.74 -4.91 0.27
N LEU A 113 14.57 -4.07 0.88
CA LEU A 113 14.16 -2.76 1.36
C LEU A 113 13.72 -1.86 0.18
N LEU A 114 12.58 -1.20 0.35
CA LEU A 114 12.07 -0.16 -0.51
C LEU A 114 11.70 1.05 0.34
N TYR A 115 11.87 2.24 -0.24
CA TYR A 115 11.42 3.50 0.35
C TYR A 115 10.13 3.92 -0.34
N LEU A 116 9.10 4.22 0.45
CA LEU A 116 7.88 4.83 -0.04
C LEU A 116 8.02 6.35 0.04
N VAL A 117 7.97 7.00 -1.11
CA VAL A 117 7.92 8.46 -1.23
C VAL A 117 6.49 8.85 -1.57
N THR A 118 5.88 9.71 -0.77
CA THR A 118 4.51 10.18 -0.96
C THR A 118 4.52 11.69 -1.13
N HIS A 119 3.86 12.17 -2.18
CA HIS A 119 3.53 13.57 -2.37
C HIS A 119 2.19 13.87 -1.71
N PHE A 120 2.05 15.09 -1.20
CA PHE A 120 0.83 15.60 -0.61
C PHE A 120 0.35 16.80 -1.43
N GLU A 121 -0.97 16.89 -1.65
CA GLU A 121 -1.64 17.99 -2.36
C GLU A 121 -2.02 19.14 -1.43
#